data_AF-A0A0S3TPE2-F1
#
_entry.id   AF-A0A0S3TPE2-F1
#
_cell.length_a   1.000
_cell.length_b   1.000
_cell.length_c   1.000
_cell.angle_alpha   90.00
_cell.angle_beta   90.00
_cell.angle_gamma   90.00
#
_symmetry.space_group_name_H-M   'P 1'
#
loop_
_entity.id
_entity.type
_entity.pdbx_description
1 polymer ?
#
loop_
_entity_poly.entity_id
_entity_poly.type
_entity_poly.pdbx_seq_one_letter_code
_entity_poly.pdbx_strand_id
1 'polypeptide(L)'
;MVFAAVIVIASKFVFKIGDKHFFNPANFGIISALILTPDAWVSPGQWGEDWWYGLLFAGTGGMILKRVGRWDTTAAFLGAYAALEAVRNFYLGWTWDVYWHRLMSESLLLFALFMVTDPRSIPNARIARVVWAVCIAVLTFILRNYLFVSTAVFWALFALAPLTVLLDVIWQASRFRWEFGEVGDG
;
A
#
# COMPACT_ATOMS: atom_id res chain seq x y z
N MET A 1 0.56 -19.88 11.80
CA MET A 1 1.61 -18.97 11.27
C MET A 1 2.34 -19.53 10.05
N VAL A 2 2.76 -20.81 10.02
CA VAL A 2 3.42 -21.42 8.84
C VAL A 2 2.56 -21.32 7.57
N PHE A 3 1.25 -21.54 7.68
CA PHE A 3 0.31 -21.45 6.56
C PHE A 3 0.31 -20.08 5.86
N ALA A 4 0.26 -18.99 6.64
CA ALA A 4 0.31 -17.63 6.09
C ALA A 4 1.64 -17.38 5.36
N ALA A 5 2.77 -17.82 5.92
CA ALA A 5 4.08 -17.68 5.28
C ALA A 5 4.16 -18.45 3.94
N VAL A 6 3.60 -19.67 3.88
CA VAL A 6 3.53 -20.46 2.65
C VAL A 6 2.70 -19.74 1.59
N ILE A 7 1.52 -19.23 1.95
CA ILE A 7 0.64 -18.51 1.02
C ILE A 7 1.30 -17.23 0.51
N VAL A 8 1.98 -16.48 1.38
CA VAL A 8 2.73 -15.27 0.99
C VAL A 8 3.75 -15.59 -0.09
N ILE A 9 4.54 -16.65 0.09
CA ILE A 9 5.58 -17.03 -0.86
C ILE A 9 4.94 -17.56 -2.16
N ALA A 10 3.95 -18.45 -2.05
CA ALA A 10 3.26 -19.04 -3.19
C ALA A 10 2.58 -17.98 -4.06
N SER A 11 2.02 -16.92 -3.48
CA SER A 11 1.31 -15.86 -4.22
C SER A 11 2.18 -15.22 -5.31
N LYS A 12 3.49 -15.08 -5.09
CA LYS A 12 4.43 -14.49 -6.05
C LYS A 12 4.62 -15.34 -7.30
N PHE A 13 4.45 -16.66 -7.17
CA PHE A 13 4.68 -17.62 -8.25
C PHE A 13 3.38 -17.96 -8.97
N VAL A 14 2.26 -17.98 -8.25
CA VAL A 14 0.93 -18.29 -8.79
C VAL A 14 0.32 -17.08 -9.50
N PHE A 15 0.35 -15.90 -8.86
CA PHE A 15 -0.30 -14.70 -9.37
C PHE A 15 0.70 -13.76 -10.03
N LYS A 16 1.19 -14.18 -11.20
CA LYS A 16 2.10 -13.39 -12.03
C LYS A 16 1.74 -13.46 -13.51
N ILE A 17 2.12 -12.42 -14.25
CA ILE A 17 2.07 -12.39 -15.70
C ILE A 17 3.50 -12.19 -16.20
N GLY A 18 3.97 -13.14 -17.00
CA GLY A 18 5.40 -13.30 -17.30
C GLY A 18 6.19 -13.45 -15.99
N ASP A 19 7.11 -12.53 -15.75
CA ASP A 19 7.94 -12.51 -14.54
C ASP A 19 7.49 -11.47 -13.51
N LYS A 20 6.29 -10.91 -13.63
CA LYS A 20 5.77 -9.86 -12.74
C LYS A 20 4.58 -10.35 -11.93
N HIS A 21 4.76 -10.45 -10.61
CA HIS A 21 3.64 -10.60 -9.68
C HIS A 21 2.95 -9.25 -9.49
N PHE A 22 1.63 -9.26 -9.34
CA PHE A 22 0.85 -8.03 -9.16
C PHE A 22 0.30 -7.87 -7.75
N PHE A 23 0.23 -8.95 -6.96
CA PHE A 23 -0.06 -8.83 -5.54
C PHE A 23 1.17 -8.43 -4.75
N ASN A 24 0.98 -7.52 -3.78
CA ASN A 24 1.93 -7.31 -2.70
C ASN A 24 1.91 -8.57 -1.79
N PRO A 25 3.03 -9.28 -1.62
CA PRO A 25 3.02 -10.57 -0.93
C PRO A 25 2.64 -10.48 0.54
N ALA A 26 3.10 -9.43 1.24
CA ALA A 26 2.74 -9.21 2.64
C ALA A 26 1.24 -8.93 2.77
N ASN A 27 0.69 -8.07 1.90
CA ASN A 27 -0.73 -7.79 1.87
C ASN A 27 -1.57 -9.05 1.55
N PHE A 28 -1.12 -9.86 0.59
CA PHE A 28 -1.79 -11.13 0.24
C PHE A 28 -1.82 -12.08 1.45
N GLY A 29 -0.74 -12.15 2.23
CA GLY A 29 -0.68 -12.91 3.47
C GLY A 29 -1.67 -12.43 4.52
N ILE A 30 -1.75 -11.11 4.73
CA ILE A 30 -2.71 -10.50 5.67
C ILE A 30 -4.15 -10.86 5.28
N ILE A 31 -4.52 -10.65 4.02
CA ILE A 31 -5.89 -10.93 3.54
C ILE A 31 -6.19 -12.43 3.59
N SER A 32 -5.23 -13.28 3.24
CA SER A 32 -5.41 -14.73 3.33
C SER A 32 -5.60 -15.20 4.77
N ALA A 33 -4.85 -14.62 5.73
CA ALA A 33 -5.04 -14.93 7.14
C ALA A 33 -6.43 -14.50 7.62
N LEU A 34 -6.87 -13.28 7.26
CA LEU A 34 -8.21 -12.76 7.61
C LEU A 34 -9.35 -13.59 7.03
N ILE A 35 -9.20 -14.16 5.83
CA ILE A 35 -10.24 -14.98 5.18
C ILE A 35 -10.23 -16.43 5.69
N LEU A 36 -9.05 -17.03 5.83
CA LEU A 36 -8.91 -18.47 6.03
C LEU A 36 -8.80 -18.87 7.51
N THR A 37 -8.53 -17.90 8.40
CA THR A 37 -8.40 -18.15 9.84
C THR A 37 -9.50 -17.39 10.58
N PRO A 38 -10.49 -18.08 11.16
CA PRO A 38 -11.65 -17.44 11.82
C PRO A 38 -11.26 -16.46 12.94
N ASP A 39 -10.17 -16.74 13.66
CA ASP A 39 -9.71 -15.94 14.79
C ASP A 39 -8.68 -14.87 14.39
N ALA A 40 -8.34 -14.76 13.09
CA ALA A 40 -7.40 -13.74 12.64
C ALA A 40 -8.10 -12.38 12.57
N TRP A 41 -7.49 -11.40 13.23
CA TRP A 41 -7.90 -10.02 13.16
C TRP A 41 -6.67 -9.12 13.10
N VAL A 42 -6.85 -7.91 12.58
CA VAL A 42 -5.82 -6.86 12.58
C VAL A 42 -6.33 -5.72 13.42
N SER A 43 -5.60 -5.39 14.49
CA SER A 43 -5.92 -4.24 15.33
C SER A 43 -5.45 -2.95 14.66
N PRO A 44 -6.18 -1.82 14.80
CA PRO A 44 -5.77 -0.54 14.22
C PRO A 44 -4.37 -0.07 14.65
N GLY A 45 -4.00 -0.34 15.91
CA GLY A 45 -2.70 -0.04 16.53
C GLY A 45 -1.72 -1.21 16.55
N GLN A 46 -1.91 -2.25 15.74
CA GLN A 46 -1.08 -3.47 15.78
C GLN A 46 0.40 -3.21 15.46
N TRP A 47 0.70 -2.06 14.89
CA TRP A 47 2.02 -1.62 14.47
C TRP A 47 2.63 -0.56 15.39
N GLY A 48 2.11 -0.45 16.62
CA GLY A 48 2.53 0.51 17.65
C GLY A 48 1.75 1.82 17.55
N GLU A 49 1.54 2.47 18.70
CA GLU A 49 0.86 3.78 18.81
C GLU A 49 1.80 4.88 19.33
N ASP A 50 3.03 4.52 19.70
CA ASP A 50 4.01 5.50 20.19
C ASP A 50 4.55 6.36 19.05
N TRP A 51 4.71 7.65 19.33
CA TRP A 51 5.21 8.65 18.37
C TRP A 51 6.55 8.26 17.69
N TRP A 52 7.40 7.49 18.38
CA TRP A 52 8.69 7.07 17.84
C TRP A 52 8.56 6.01 16.74
N TYR A 53 7.49 5.21 16.72
CA TYR A 53 7.18 4.30 15.60
C TYR A 53 6.83 5.10 14.34
N GLY A 54 6.06 6.18 14.49
CA GLY A 54 5.79 7.13 13.41
C GLY A 54 7.08 7.71 12.83
N LEU A 55 8.01 8.12 13.69
CA LEU A 55 9.35 8.59 13.28
C LEU A 55 10.15 7.50 12.55
N LEU A 56 10.14 6.27 13.08
CA LEU A 56 10.83 5.12 12.48
C LEU A 56 10.30 4.82 11.09
N PHE A 57 8.98 4.72 10.91
CA PHE A 57 8.37 4.45 9.61
C PHE A 57 8.60 5.60 8.64
N ALA A 58 8.41 6.85 9.06
CA ALA A 58 8.66 8.01 8.22
C ALA A 58 10.14 8.09 7.76
N GLY A 59 11.08 7.87 8.69
CA GLY A 59 12.51 7.88 8.40
C GLY A 59 12.92 6.75 7.45
N THR A 60 12.63 5.50 7.81
CA THR A 60 13.01 4.33 7.02
C THR A 60 12.27 4.25 5.69
N GLY A 61 10.95 4.50 5.70
CA GLY A 61 10.13 4.55 4.51
C GLY A 61 10.57 5.67 3.56
N GLY A 62 10.85 6.86 4.09
CA GLY A 62 11.38 7.97 3.28
C GLY A 62 12.72 7.65 2.62
N MET A 63 13.65 7.03 3.36
CA MET A 63 14.94 6.60 2.81
C MET A 63 14.76 5.56 1.69
N ILE A 64 13.88 4.57 1.89
CA ILE A 64 13.60 3.53 0.90
C ILE A 64 12.95 4.13 -0.34
N LEU A 65 11.94 5.00 -0.19
CA LEU A 65 11.28 5.64 -1.32
C LEU A 65 12.24 6.50 -2.15
N LYS A 66 13.18 7.19 -1.48
CA LYS A 66 14.21 7.97 -2.17
C LYS A 66 15.13 7.07 -2.99
N ARG A 67 15.48 5.90 -2.47
CA ARG A 67 16.32 4.91 -3.17
C ARG A 67 15.59 4.18 -4.30
N VAL A 68 14.30 3.92 -4.12
CA VAL A 68 13.47 3.16 -5.07
C VAL A 68 12.87 4.06 -6.17
N GLY A 69 12.83 5.38 -5.97
CA GLY A 69 12.35 6.34 -6.96
C GLY A 69 10.84 6.30 -7.20
N ARG A 70 10.05 5.91 -6.18
CA ARG A 70 8.58 5.72 -6.26
C ARG A 70 7.77 6.64 -5.36
N TRP A 71 8.33 7.79 -5.01
CA TRP A 71 7.67 8.84 -4.22
C TRP A 71 6.36 9.35 -4.84
N ASP A 72 6.25 9.31 -6.16
CA ASP A 72 5.05 9.67 -6.92
C ASP A 72 3.82 8.88 -6.47
N THR A 73 3.99 7.59 -6.19
CA THR A 73 2.89 6.67 -5.84
C THR A 73 2.40 6.93 -4.42
N THR A 74 3.34 7.11 -3.49
CA THR A 74 3.05 7.46 -2.09
C THR A 74 2.34 8.80 -2.00
N ALA A 75 2.88 9.83 -2.67
CA ALA A 75 2.32 11.17 -2.65
C ALA A 75 0.91 11.19 -3.28
N ALA A 76 0.69 10.46 -4.37
CA ALA A 76 -0.62 10.34 -4.99
C ALA A 76 -1.63 9.67 -4.04
N PHE A 77 -1.26 8.55 -3.40
CA PHE A 77 -2.13 7.86 -2.45
C PHE A 77 -2.45 8.72 -1.23
N LEU A 78 -1.42 9.22 -0.52
CA LEU A 78 -1.60 10.01 0.70
C LEU A 78 -2.33 11.33 0.41
N GLY A 79 -1.97 12.01 -0.68
CA GLY A 79 -2.63 13.25 -1.09
C GLY A 79 -4.10 13.06 -1.40
N ALA A 80 -4.45 12.03 -2.18
CA ALA A 80 -5.85 11.72 -2.50
C ALA A 80 -6.64 11.30 -1.24
N TYR A 81 -6.06 10.44 -0.41
CA TYR A 81 -6.71 9.97 0.81
C TYR A 81 -6.93 11.14 1.81
N ALA A 82 -5.91 11.96 2.03
CA ALA A 82 -6.00 13.15 2.87
C ALA A 82 -7.03 14.15 2.35
N ALA A 83 -7.08 14.40 1.03
CA ALA A 83 -8.09 15.28 0.45
C ALA A 83 -9.52 14.76 0.68
N LEU A 84 -9.76 13.47 0.49
CA LEU A 84 -11.08 12.85 0.74
C LEU A 84 -11.49 12.94 2.21
N GLU A 85 -10.58 12.62 3.14
CA GLU A 85 -10.84 12.75 4.58
C GLU A 85 -11.05 14.20 5.00
N ALA A 86 -10.32 15.17 4.42
CA ALA A 86 -10.50 16.59 4.71
C ALA A 86 -11.88 17.11 4.24
N VAL A 87 -12.29 16.75 3.01
CA VAL A 87 -13.63 17.09 2.48
C VAL A 87 -14.71 16.52 3.39
N ARG A 88 -14.57 15.26 3.82
CA ARG A 88 -15.51 14.63 4.74
C ARG A 88 -15.53 15.29 6.12
N ASN A 89 -14.37 15.59 6.68
CA ASN A 89 -14.25 16.24 7.99
C ASN A 89 -14.94 17.61 7.98
N PHE A 90 -14.71 18.39 6.91
CA PHE A 90 -15.38 19.66 6.69
C PHE A 90 -16.89 19.50 6.54
N TYR A 91 -17.34 18.56 5.69
CA TYR A 91 -18.77 18.31 5.46
C TYR A 91 -19.52 17.91 6.74
N LEU A 92 -18.89 17.15 7.63
CA LEU A 92 -19.48 16.72 8.90
C LEU A 92 -19.33 17.76 10.02
N GLY A 93 -18.65 18.89 9.77
CA GLY A 93 -18.38 19.90 10.79
C GLY A 93 -17.53 19.41 11.95
N TRP A 94 -16.68 18.40 11.73
CA TRP A 94 -15.82 17.84 12.75
C TRP A 94 -14.59 18.71 13.00
N THR A 95 -14.04 18.59 14.20
CA THR A 95 -12.81 19.28 14.59
C THR A 95 -11.59 18.69 13.89
N TRP A 96 -10.55 19.49 13.70
CA TRP A 96 -9.37 19.10 12.90
C TRP A 96 -8.47 18.05 13.57
N ASP A 97 -8.58 17.85 14.88
CA ASP A 97 -7.93 16.76 15.60
C ASP A 97 -8.41 15.39 15.12
N VAL A 98 -9.69 15.24 14.75
CA VAL A 98 -10.20 13.98 14.19
C VAL A 98 -9.53 13.68 12.84
N TYR A 99 -9.38 14.70 12.00
CA TYR A 99 -8.66 14.58 10.73
C TYR A 99 -7.20 14.18 10.94
N TRP A 100 -6.49 14.85 11.84
CA TRP A 100 -5.09 14.52 12.13
C TRP A 100 -4.92 13.13 12.71
N HIS A 101 -5.77 12.74 13.66
CA HIS A 101 -5.73 11.40 14.24
C HIS A 101 -5.89 10.31 13.18
N ARG A 102 -6.76 10.53 12.18
CA ARG A 102 -6.93 9.59 11.06
C ARG A 102 -5.71 9.47 10.17
N LEU A 103 -5.04 10.58 9.88
CA LEU A 103 -3.84 10.59 9.03
C LEU A 103 -2.59 10.09 9.74
N MET A 104 -2.55 10.20 11.06
CA MET A 104 -1.44 9.71 11.89
C MET A 104 -1.50 8.21 12.16
N SER A 105 -2.47 7.49 11.59
CA SER A 105 -2.54 6.04 11.72
C SER A 105 -1.27 5.36 11.19
N GLU A 106 -0.67 4.53 12.02
CA GLU A 106 0.57 3.82 11.74
C GLU A 106 0.36 2.74 10.67
N SER A 107 -0.83 2.12 10.69
CA SER A 107 -1.29 1.24 9.62
C SER A 107 -1.33 1.95 8.26
N LEU A 108 -1.71 3.24 8.23
CA LEU A 108 -1.72 4.05 7.00
C LEU A 108 -0.29 4.36 6.53
N LEU A 109 0.61 4.74 7.46
CA LEU A 109 2.01 5.03 7.15
C LEU A 109 2.76 3.79 6.65
N LEU A 110 2.66 2.67 7.36
CA LEU A 110 3.26 1.40 6.95
C LEU A 110 2.76 1.00 5.55
N PHE A 111 1.45 1.08 5.34
CA PHE A 111 0.85 0.79 4.05
C PHE A 111 1.39 1.69 2.94
N ALA A 112 1.38 3.01 3.16
CA ALA A 112 1.76 4.01 2.17
C ALA A 112 3.25 3.96 1.82
N LEU A 113 4.10 3.64 2.80
CA LEU A 113 5.55 3.68 2.64
C LEU A 113 6.14 2.35 2.15
N PHE A 114 5.53 1.22 2.50
CA PHE A 114 6.09 -0.11 2.23
C PHE A 114 5.23 -1.02 1.34
N MET A 115 3.90 -0.82 1.30
CA MET A 115 3.02 -1.74 0.56
C MET A 115 2.57 -1.18 -0.78
N VAL A 116 2.01 0.02 -0.80
CA VAL A 116 1.51 0.67 -2.04
C VAL A 116 2.66 1.10 -2.97
N THR A 117 3.90 1.02 -2.50
CA THR A 117 5.12 1.49 -3.16
C THR A 117 6.07 0.38 -3.57
N ASP A 118 5.72 -0.88 -3.29
CA ASP A 118 6.54 -2.02 -3.68
C ASP A 118 6.74 -2.02 -5.22
N PRO A 119 7.95 -1.73 -5.72
CA PRO A 119 8.20 -1.53 -7.15
C PRO A 119 7.96 -2.79 -7.98
N ARG A 120 7.89 -3.97 -7.34
CA ARG A 120 7.63 -5.24 -8.01
C ARG A 120 6.16 -5.48 -8.28
N SER A 121 5.25 -4.94 -7.47
CA SER A 121 3.80 -5.18 -7.56
C SER A 121 2.97 -4.02 -8.10
N ILE A 122 3.56 -2.85 -8.39
CA ILE A 122 2.86 -1.65 -8.89
C ILE A 122 3.01 -1.46 -10.40
N PRO A 123 2.20 -0.58 -11.06
CA PRO A 123 2.36 -0.29 -12.49
C PRO A 123 3.73 0.31 -12.85
N ASN A 124 4.20 0.07 -14.07
CA ASN A 124 5.53 0.50 -14.53
C ASN A 124 5.56 1.98 -14.92
N ALA A 125 4.49 2.49 -15.55
CA ALA A 125 4.41 3.88 -15.98
C ALA A 125 4.06 4.82 -14.82
N ARG A 126 4.62 6.03 -14.82
CA ARG A 126 4.38 7.04 -13.78
C ARG A 126 2.90 7.40 -13.66
N ILE A 127 2.26 7.70 -14.78
CA ILE A 127 0.84 8.08 -14.83
C ILE A 127 -0.03 6.91 -14.32
N ALA A 128 0.28 5.68 -14.76
CA ALA A 128 -0.42 4.48 -14.28
C ALA A 128 -0.33 4.31 -12.76
N ARG A 129 0.85 4.55 -12.15
CA ARG A 129 1.01 4.50 -10.70
C ARG A 129 0.15 5.53 -9.97
N VAL A 130 0.11 6.76 -10.48
CA VAL A 130 -0.71 7.84 -9.90
C VAL A 130 -2.19 7.48 -9.96
N VAL A 131 -2.69 7.07 -11.13
CA VAL A 131 -4.10 6.66 -11.30
C VAL A 131 -4.43 5.49 -10.37
N TRP A 132 -3.58 4.46 -10.35
CA TRP A 132 -3.75 3.30 -9.49
C TRP A 132 -3.79 3.64 -8.00
N ALA A 133 -2.85 4.48 -7.54
CA ALA A 133 -2.79 4.95 -6.16
C ALA A 133 -4.04 5.75 -5.76
N VAL A 134 -4.56 6.60 -6.66
CA VAL A 134 -5.80 7.35 -6.44
C VAL A 134 -7.00 6.39 -6.35
N CYS A 135 -7.10 5.39 -7.22
CA CYS A 135 -8.16 4.37 -7.13
C CYS A 135 -8.13 3.63 -5.78
N ILE A 136 -6.94 3.29 -5.27
CA ILE A 136 -6.78 2.67 -3.95
C ILE A 136 -7.20 3.61 -2.84
N ALA A 137 -6.84 4.89 -2.91
CA ALA A 137 -7.25 5.89 -1.92
C ALA A 137 -8.78 6.06 -1.87
N VAL A 138 -9.42 6.13 -3.04
CA VAL A 138 -10.89 6.22 -3.16
C VAL A 138 -11.56 4.97 -2.58
N LEU A 139 -11.10 3.78 -2.96
CA LEU A 139 -11.69 2.54 -2.44
C LEU A 139 -11.46 2.42 -0.93
N THR A 140 -10.26 2.75 -0.44
CA THR A 140 -9.96 2.80 1.01
C THR A 140 -10.93 3.71 1.74
N PHE A 141 -11.15 4.92 1.22
CA PHE A 141 -12.06 5.90 1.80
C PHE A 141 -13.50 5.36 1.86
N ILE A 142 -13.97 4.72 0.78
CA ILE A 142 -15.31 4.12 0.73
C ILE A 142 -15.44 2.98 1.75
N LEU A 143 -14.51 2.03 1.73
CA LEU A 143 -14.52 0.87 2.64
C LEU A 143 -14.48 1.31 4.11
N ARG A 144 -13.66 2.30 4.44
CA ARG A 144 -13.53 2.81 5.81
C ARG A 144 -14.74 3.61 6.28
N ASN A 145 -15.24 4.53 5.45
CA ASN A 145 -16.21 5.52 5.91
C ASN A 145 -17.68 5.14 5.67
N TYR A 146 -17.95 4.25 4.72
CA TYR A 146 -19.32 3.81 4.39
C TYR A 146 -19.58 2.34 4.74
N LEU A 147 -18.54 1.50 4.65
CA LEU A 147 -18.63 0.07 5.03
C LEU A 147 -17.98 -0.23 6.38
N PHE A 148 -17.43 0.77 7.06
CA PHE A 148 -16.85 0.67 8.41
C PHE A 148 -15.76 -0.40 8.57
N VAL A 149 -15.03 -0.69 7.49
CA VAL A 149 -13.94 -1.67 7.49
C VAL A 149 -12.67 -1.05 8.08
N SER A 150 -12.24 -1.51 9.25
CA SER A 150 -11.03 -1.02 9.93
C SER A 150 -9.74 -1.27 9.13
N THR A 151 -9.69 -2.37 8.39
CA THR A 151 -8.56 -2.83 7.56
C THR A 151 -8.64 -2.38 6.09
N ALA A 152 -9.40 -1.32 5.81
CA ALA A 152 -9.74 -0.87 4.46
C ALA A 152 -8.54 -0.76 3.48
N VAL A 153 -7.39 -0.26 3.94
CA VAL A 153 -6.19 -0.09 3.10
C VAL A 153 -5.70 -1.43 2.51
N PHE A 154 -5.70 -2.49 3.31
CA PHE A 154 -5.24 -3.82 2.91
C PHE A 154 -6.19 -4.44 1.89
N TRP A 155 -7.50 -4.32 2.15
CA TRP A 155 -8.55 -4.77 1.24
C TRP A 155 -8.53 -4.02 -0.09
N ALA A 156 -8.37 -2.70 -0.05
CA ALA A 156 -8.34 -1.88 -1.26
C ALA A 156 -7.15 -2.24 -2.16
N LEU A 157 -5.95 -2.38 -1.58
CA LEU A 157 -4.76 -2.81 -2.32
C LEU A 157 -4.93 -4.22 -2.88
N PHE A 158 -5.52 -5.14 -2.12
CA PHE A 158 -5.75 -6.50 -2.59
C PHE A 158 -6.75 -6.53 -3.76
N ALA A 159 -7.89 -5.87 -3.62
CA ALA A 159 -8.92 -5.82 -4.64
C ALA A 159 -8.44 -5.16 -5.95
N LEU A 160 -7.60 -4.12 -5.85
CA LEU A 160 -7.09 -3.38 -7.00
C LEU A 160 -5.70 -3.83 -7.47
N ALA A 161 -5.08 -4.84 -6.86
CA ALA A 161 -3.82 -5.39 -7.33
C ALA A 161 -3.89 -5.89 -8.79
N PRO A 162 -4.94 -6.61 -9.25
CA PRO A 162 -5.04 -7.03 -10.65
C PRO A 162 -5.11 -5.87 -11.65
N LEU A 163 -5.58 -4.69 -11.23
CA LEU A 163 -5.65 -3.50 -12.09
C LEU A 163 -4.26 -3.07 -12.59
N THR A 164 -3.19 -3.42 -11.87
CA THR A 164 -1.82 -3.11 -12.31
C THR A 164 -1.47 -3.73 -13.65
N VAL A 165 -1.97 -4.94 -13.93
CA VAL A 165 -1.79 -5.62 -15.21
C VAL A 165 -2.43 -4.84 -16.34
N LEU A 166 -3.69 -4.43 -16.14
CA LEU A 166 -4.44 -3.68 -17.15
C LEU A 166 -3.76 -2.35 -17.45
N LEU A 167 -3.30 -1.65 -16.41
CA LEU A 167 -2.62 -0.37 -16.55
C LEU A 167 -1.25 -0.49 -17.23
N ASP A 168 -0.53 -1.60 -17.02
CA ASP A 168 0.72 -1.88 -17.73
C ASP A 168 0.52 -2.18 -19.23
N VAL A 169 -0.64 -2.74 -19.60
CA VAL A 169 -1.02 -2.94 -21.00
C VAL A 169 -1.37 -1.60 -21.67
N ILE A 170 -2.08 -0.71 -20.95
CA ILE A 170 -2.48 0.61 -21.47
C ILE A 170 -1.28 1.56 -21.58
N TRP A 171 -0.44 1.63 -20.53
CA TRP A 171 0.74 2.49 -20.49
C TRP A 171 2.02 1.65 -20.40
N GLN A 172 2.63 1.40 -21.56
CA GLN A 172 3.90 0.70 -21.64
C GLN A 172 5.04 1.55 -21.08
N ALA A 173 5.83 0.97 -20.18
CA ALA A 173 7.02 1.60 -19.61
C ALA A 173 8.03 0.53 -19.19
N SER A 174 9.30 0.92 -19.05
CA SER A 174 10.35 0.04 -18.58
C SER A 174 10.08 -0.45 -17.16
N ARG A 175 10.32 -1.75 -16.95
CA ARG A 175 10.17 -2.38 -15.65
C ARG A 175 11.27 -1.90 -14.70
N PHE A 176 10.94 -1.75 -13.42
CA PHE A 176 11.95 -1.50 -12.40
C PHE A 176 12.95 -2.66 -12.32
N ARG A 177 14.25 -2.34 -12.46
CA ARG A 177 15.36 -3.26 -12.24
C ARG A 177 16.22 -2.68 -11.12
N TRP A 178 16.68 -3.53 -10.22
CA TRP A 178 17.69 -3.12 -9.25
C TRP A 178 19.01 -2.93 -10.01
N GLU A 179 19.57 -1.74 -9.93
CA GLU A 179 20.95 -1.48 -10.33
C GLU A 179 21.85 -2.04 -9.22
N PHE A 180 22.31 -3.26 -9.40
CA PHE A 180 23.46 -3.74 -8.63
C PHE A 180 24.67 -3.05 -9.25
N GLY A 181 25.25 -2.10 -8.54
CA GLY A 181 26.51 -1.49 -8.97
C GLY A 181 27.51 -2.61 -9.25
N GLU A 182 28.16 -2.54 -10.41
CA GLU A 182 29.28 -3.41 -10.73
C GLU A 182 30.24 -3.39 -9.54
N VAL A 183 30.30 -4.50 -8.82
CA VAL A 183 31.42 -4.75 -7.90
C VAL A 183 32.59 -4.88 -8.86
N GLY A 184 33.38 -3.81 -8.98
CA GLY A 184 34.58 -3.82 -9.79
C GLY A 184 35.47 -4.96 -9.32
N ASP A 185 35.66 -5.95 -10.18
CA ASP A 185 36.72 -6.96 -10.03
C ASP A 185 38.05 -6.21 -10.18
N GLY A 186 38.66 -5.87 -9.05
CA GLY A 186 40.03 -5.37 -8.93
C GLY A 186 40.96 -6.45 -8.40
#